data_AF-A0A8S2ZCJ5-F1
#
_entry.id   AF-A0A8S2ZCJ5-F1
#
_cell.length_a   1.000
_cell.length_b   1.000
_cell.length_c   1.000
_cell.angle_alpha   90.00
_cell.angle_beta   90.00
_cell.angle_gamma   90.00
#
_symmetry.space_group_name_H-M   'P 1'
#
loop_
_entity.id
_entity.type
_entity.pdbx_description
1 polymer ?
#
loop_
_entity_poly.entity_id
_entity_poly.type
_entity_poly.pdbx_seq_one_letter_code
_entity_poly.pdbx_strand_id
1 'polypeptide(L)'
;QSQISYIMHNTTNKLKAQFVDKFLGSTAWSRDRIIQETPRWITDAVPNARCLIDTTYLYIQETKDFSIQKKIYSMHKGRNLVTMHCSLAANGRWTHSIGPFFADGNNNDEWIYNQETITTDSETNKIFDSALDIIVADRGYSICIGPFTLVTP
;
A
#
# COMPACT_ATOMS: atom_id res chain seq x y z
N GLN A 1 32.62 1.40 12.31
CA GLN A 1 31.42 0.89 11.60
C GLN A 1 31.60 -0.62 11.41
N SER A 2 30.64 -1.46 11.79
CA SER A 2 30.81 -2.92 11.69
C SER A 2 30.77 -3.41 10.23
N GLN A 3 31.43 -4.52 9.92
CA GLN A 3 31.44 -5.13 8.58
C GLN A 3 30.01 -5.44 8.09
N ILE A 4 29.11 -5.84 9.00
CA ILE A 4 27.70 -6.07 8.72
C ILE A 4 27.00 -4.77 8.28
N SER A 5 27.22 -3.68 9.03
CA SER A 5 26.63 -2.37 8.69
C SER A 5 27.08 -1.88 7.31
N TYR A 6 28.35 -2.08 6.97
CA TYR A 6 28.89 -1.75 5.65
C TYR A 6 28.25 -2.58 4.53
N ILE A 7 28.09 -3.89 4.72
CA ILE A 7 27.45 -4.78 3.72
C ILE A 7 25.99 -4.40 3.53
N MET A 8 25.24 -4.19 4.62
CA MET A 8 23.83 -3.77 4.54
C MET A 8 23.66 -2.46 3.79
N HIS A 9 24.51 -1.46 4.10
CA HIS A 9 24.49 -0.17 3.41
C HIS A 9 24.71 -0.31 1.90
N ASN A 10 25.77 -1.02 1.48
CA ASN A 10 26.07 -1.20 0.06
C ASN A 10 25.01 -2.01 -0.67
N THR A 11 24.48 -3.06 -0.04
CA THR A 11 23.41 -3.89 -0.61
C THR A 11 22.16 -3.03 -0.83
N THR A 12 21.79 -2.22 0.16
CA THR A 12 20.64 -1.31 0.07
C THR A 12 20.82 -0.32 -1.08
N ASN A 13 22.00 0.29 -1.22
CA ASN A 13 22.26 1.23 -2.31
C ASN A 13 22.18 0.56 -3.69
N LYS A 14 22.73 -0.66 -3.82
CA LYS A 14 22.64 -1.42 -5.07
C LYS A 14 21.20 -1.81 -5.41
N LEU A 15 20.42 -2.25 -4.43
CA LEU A 15 19.00 -2.56 -4.61
C LEU A 15 18.21 -1.32 -5.04
N LYS A 16 18.47 -0.16 -4.41
CA LYS A 16 17.85 1.11 -4.82
C LYS A 16 18.16 1.44 -6.28
N ALA A 17 19.45 1.39 -6.65
CA ALA A 17 19.88 1.77 -7.99
C ALA A 17 19.48 0.80 -9.11
N GLN A 18 19.23 -0.49 -8.80
CA GLN A 18 19.02 -1.51 -9.83
C GLN A 18 17.66 -2.21 -9.77
N PHE A 19 17.02 -2.23 -8.61
CA PHE A 19 15.79 -2.98 -8.37
C PHE A 19 14.59 -2.07 -8.15
N VAL A 20 14.70 -1.06 -7.30
CA VAL A 20 13.56 -0.22 -6.90
C VAL A 20 12.94 0.44 -8.13
N ASP A 21 13.66 1.32 -8.83
CA ASP A 21 13.10 2.07 -9.97
C ASP A 21 12.58 1.19 -11.12
N LYS A 22 12.98 -0.09 -11.18
CA LYS A 22 12.57 -1.03 -12.23
C LYS A 22 11.38 -1.91 -11.84
N PHE A 23 11.18 -2.19 -10.56
CA PHE A 23 10.26 -3.22 -10.10
C PHE A 23 9.35 -2.80 -8.94
N LEU A 24 9.66 -1.72 -8.22
CA LEU A 24 8.92 -1.21 -7.07
C LEU A 24 8.64 0.27 -7.24
N GLY A 25 7.52 0.74 -6.72
CA GLY A 25 7.21 2.17 -6.77
C GLY A 25 6.36 2.53 -7.97
N SER A 26 5.74 3.71 -7.89
CA SER A 26 4.92 4.30 -8.94
C SER A 26 5.69 4.58 -10.23
N THR A 27 7.01 4.77 -10.14
CA THR A 27 7.88 5.03 -11.29
C THR A 27 8.16 3.79 -12.15
N ALA A 28 8.09 2.59 -11.56
CA ALA A 28 8.35 1.33 -12.26
C ALA A 28 7.18 0.88 -13.15
N TRP A 29 5.98 1.41 -12.91
CA TRP A 29 4.73 0.90 -13.47
C TRP A 29 3.88 2.03 -14.07
N SER A 30 3.76 2.05 -15.39
CA SER A 30 2.78 2.89 -16.08
C SER A 30 1.42 2.19 -16.16
N ARG A 31 0.34 2.98 -16.27
CA ARG A 31 -1.02 2.47 -16.46
C ARG A 31 -1.13 1.50 -17.64
N ASP A 32 -0.55 1.84 -18.79
CA ASP A 32 -0.58 1.01 -20.00
C ASP A 32 0.12 -0.34 -19.78
N ARG A 33 1.25 -0.33 -19.08
CA ARG A 33 1.97 -1.54 -18.74
C ARG A 33 1.16 -2.42 -17.78
N ILE A 34 0.49 -1.81 -16.81
CA ILE A 34 -0.42 -2.54 -15.90
C ILE A 34 -1.54 -3.19 -16.69
N ILE A 35 -2.17 -2.47 -17.62
CA ILE A 35 -3.23 -3.00 -18.48
C ILE A 35 -2.71 -4.21 -19.29
N GLN A 36 -1.54 -4.08 -19.91
CA GLN A 36 -0.95 -5.13 -20.72
C GLN A 36 -0.58 -6.38 -19.91
N GLU A 37 -0.06 -6.20 -18.71
CA GLU A 37 0.40 -7.28 -17.84
C GLU A 37 -0.70 -7.82 -16.93
N THR A 38 -1.90 -7.23 -16.91
CA THR A 38 -3.03 -7.70 -16.09
C THR A 38 -3.49 -9.07 -16.60
N PRO A 39 -3.52 -10.11 -15.74
CA PRO A 39 -4.03 -11.41 -16.11
C PRO A 39 -5.46 -11.34 -16.64
N ARG A 40 -5.71 -12.06 -17.74
CA ARG A 40 -7.01 -12.06 -18.42
C ARG A 40 -8.17 -12.40 -17.48
N TRP A 41 -7.98 -13.38 -16.59
CA TRP A 41 -9.01 -13.79 -15.64
C TRP A 41 -9.45 -12.67 -14.69
N ILE A 42 -8.57 -11.71 -14.35
CA ILE A 42 -8.95 -10.54 -13.55
C ILE A 42 -9.85 -9.62 -14.37
N THR A 43 -9.49 -9.38 -15.63
CA THR A 43 -10.28 -8.52 -16.53
C THR A 43 -11.64 -9.15 -16.84
N ASP A 44 -11.71 -10.48 -16.95
CA ASP A 44 -12.96 -11.21 -17.16
C ASP A 44 -13.85 -11.18 -15.91
N ALA A 45 -13.27 -11.27 -14.70
CA ALA A 45 -14.00 -11.28 -13.43
C ALA A 45 -14.45 -9.87 -12.99
N VAL A 46 -13.56 -8.89 -13.09
CA VAL A 46 -13.80 -7.49 -12.74
C VAL A 46 -13.21 -6.61 -13.85
N PRO A 47 -14.01 -6.26 -14.87
CA PRO A 47 -13.57 -5.37 -15.93
C PRO A 47 -13.03 -4.06 -15.36
N ASN A 48 -11.94 -3.58 -15.93
CA ASN A 48 -11.24 -2.37 -15.49
C ASN A 48 -10.65 -2.39 -14.07
N ALA A 49 -10.59 -3.54 -13.38
CA ALA A 49 -9.76 -3.64 -12.18
C ALA A 49 -8.29 -3.34 -12.51
N ARG A 50 -7.72 -2.30 -11.91
CA ARG A 50 -6.31 -1.90 -12.10
C ARG A 50 -5.50 -1.84 -10.84
N CYS A 51 -6.16 -1.62 -9.70
CA CYS A 51 -5.52 -1.50 -8.42
C CYS A 51 -6.16 -2.47 -7.43
N LEU A 52 -5.33 -3.11 -6.62
CA LEU A 52 -5.72 -3.89 -5.46
C LEU A 52 -5.16 -3.16 -4.24
N ILE A 53 -6.00 -2.95 -3.22
CA ILE A 53 -5.57 -2.31 -1.98
C ILE A 53 -5.84 -3.22 -0.78
N ASP A 54 -4.92 -3.19 0.18
CA ASP A 54 -5.07 -3.85 1.46
C ASP A 54 -4.21 -3.17 2.53
N THR A 55 -4.66 -3.22 3.79
CA THR A 55 -3.88 -2.78 4.93
C THR A 55 -3.12 -3.96 5.53
N THR A 56 -1.80 -3.90 5.47
CA THR A 56 -0.93 -4.89 6.11
C THR A 56 -0.45 -4.42 7.49
N TYR A 57 -0.08 -5.37 8.32
CA TYR A 57 0.37 -5.15 9.69
C TYR A 57 1.84 -5.53 9.84
N LEU A 58 2.66 -4.59 10.27
CA LEU A 58 4.05 -4.87 10.66
C LEU A 58 4.13 -5.02 12.17
N TYR A 59 4.56 -6.20 12.63
CA TYR A 59 4.83 -6.44 14.04
C TYR A 59 6.00 -5.58 14.51
N ILE A 60 5.83 -4.94 15.68
CA ILE A 60 6.87 -4.13 16.32
C ILE A 60 7.16 -4.73 17.69
N GLN A 61 8.44 -4.97 17.99
CA GLN A 61 8.85 -5.38 19.32
C GLN A 61 8.49 -4.29 20.35
N GLU A 62 8.15 -4.70 21.58
CA GLU A 62 7.89 -3.77 22.67
C GLU A 62 8.97 -2.70 22.84
N THR A 63 8.54 -1.46 23.01
CA THR A 63 9.42 -0.30 23.22
C THR A 63 9.38 0.14 24.69
N LYS A 64 10.51 0.68 25.17
CA LYS A 64 10.59 1.27 26.52
C LYS A 64 9.88 2.63 26.62
N ASP A 65 9.52 3.23 25.48
CA ASP A 65 8.72 4.45 25.44
C ASP A 65 7.24 4.10 25.60
N PHE A 66 6.70 4.30 26.81
CA PHE A 66 5.29 4.02 27.12
C PHE A 66 4.30 4.81 26.25
N SER A 67 4.67 5.99 25.77
CA SER A 67 3.79 6.81 24.92
C SER A 67 3.66 6.21 23.53
N ILE A 68 4.77 5.75 22.95
CA ILE A 68 4.77 5.03 21.66
C ILE A 68 4.13 3.65 21.83
N GLN A 69 4.45 2.95 22.92
CA GLN A 69 3.92 1.60 23.22
C GLN A 69 2.39 1.57 23.20
N LYS A 70 1.73 2.60 23.74
CA LYS A 70 0.26 2.73 23.69
C LYS A 70 -0.28 2.92 22.28
N LYS A 71 0.46 3.62 21.41
CA LYS A 71 0.03 3.92 20.03
C LYS A 71 0.24 2.76 19.07
N ILE A 72 1.22 1.89 19.33
CA ILE A 72 1.48 0.71 18.50
C ILE A 72 0.69 -0.52 18.95
N TYR A 73 0.08 -0.51 20.15
CA TYR A 73 -0.70 -1.66 20.60
C TYR A 73 -2.07 -1.70 19.91
N SER A 74 -2.26 -2.68 19.03
CA SER A 74 -3.56 -2.92 18.40
C SER A 74 -4.46 -3.72 19.31
N MET A 75 -5.56 -3.12 19.76
CA MET A 75 -6.61 -3.83 20.52
C MET A 75 -7.27 -4.94 19.67
N HIS A 76 -7.43 -4.72 18.37
CA HIS A 76 -8.04 -5.69 17.45
C HIS A 76 -7.19 -6.95 17.26
N LYS A 77 -5.85 -6.82 17.24
CA LYS A 77 -4.92 -7.95 17.04
C LYS A 77 -4.23 -8.44 18.31
N GLY A 78 -4.47 -7.75 19.43
CA GLY A 78 -3.91 -8.07 20.75
C GLY A 78 -2.38 -7.98 20.84
N ARG A 79 -1.74 -7.16 20.01
CA ARG A 79 -0.27 -7.09 19.92
C ARG A 79 0.23 -5.76 19.37
N ASN A 80 1.52 -5.51 19.56
CA ASN A 80 2.23 -4.36 19.02
C ASN A 80 2.42 -4.48 17.51
N LEU A 81 1.89 -3.51 16.78
CA LEU A 81 2.03 -3.42 15.34
C LEU A 81 1.86 -1.97 14.85
N VAL A 82 2.32 -1.72 13.63
CA VAL A 82 1.94 -0.54 12.85
C VAL A 82 1.24 -1.00 11.60
N THR A 83 0.30 -0.20 11.11
CA THR A 83 -0.42 -0.49 9.87
C THR A 83 0.24 0.21 8.70
N MET A 84 0.23 -0.43 7.54
CA MET A 84 0.62 0.19 6.27
C MET A 84 -0.43 -0.14 5.24
N HIS A 85 -0.83 0.87 4.48
CA HIS A 85 -1.74 0.69 3.36
C HIS A 85 -0.93 0.42 2.10
N CYS A 86 -1.19 -0.71 1.46
CA CYS A 86 -0.47 -1.16 0.28
C CYS A 86 -1.36 -1.06 -0.95
N SER A 87 -0.84 -0.43 -1.99
CA SER A 87 -1.42 -0.45 -3.32
C SER A 87 -0.60 -1.41 -4.19
N LEU A 88 -1.31 -2.27 -4.90
CA LEU A 88 -0.76 -3.19 -5.89
C LEU A 88 -1.48 -2.96 -7.20
N ALA A 89 -0.79 -3.09 -8.32
CA ALA A 89 -1.42 -3.23 -9.61
C ALA A 89 -2.17 -4.57 -9.70
N ALA A 90 -3.19 -4.65 -10.57
CA ALA A 90 -4.00 -5.85 -10.77
C ALA A 90 -3.16 -7.09 -11.18
N ASN A 91 -1.98 -6.92 -11.75
CA ASN A 91 -1.03 -8.00 -12.01
C ASN A 91 -0.24 -8.47 -10.78
N GLY A 92 -0.57 -8.00 -9.58
CA GLY A 92 0.08 -8.34 -8.30
C GLY A 92 1.40 -7.61 -8.04
N ARG A 93 1.73 -6.59 -8.84
CA ARG A 93 2.96 -5.81 -8.68
C ARG A 93 2.78 -4.67 -7.69
N TRP A 94 3.80 -4.42 -6.88
CA TRP A 94 3.77 -3.35 -5.91
C TRP A 94 3.89 -1.98 -6.57
N THR A 95 2.88 -1.14 -6.42
CA THR A 95 2.91 0.26 -6.86
C THR A 95 3.47 1.12 -5.75
N HIS A 96 2.82 1.21 -4.59
CA HIS A 96 3.33 2.03 -3.48
C HIS A 96 2.70 1.62 -2.15
N SER A 97 3.18 2.24 -1.08
CA SER A 97 2.59 2.10 0.25
C SER A 97 2.63 3.38 1.03
N ILE A 98 1.69 3.50 1.95
CA ILE A 98 1.47 4.68 2.77
C ILE A 98 1.48 4.25 4.24
N GLY A 99 2.15 5.07 5.06
CA GLY A 99 2.40 4.81 6.46
C GLY A 99 3.88 4.86 6.80
N PRO A 100 4.31 4.24 7.91
CA PRO A 100 3.49 3.47 8.85
C PRO A 100 2.53 4.34 9.68
N PHE A 101 1.35 3.79 9.97
CA PHE A 101 0.34 4.40 10.82
C PHE A 101 0.28 3.70 12.19
N PHE A 102 -0.12 4.45 13.21
CA PHE A 102 -0.34 3.90 14.54
C PHE A 102 -1.63 3.08 14.60
N ALA A 103 -1.66 2.10 15.49
CA ALA A 103 -2.81 1.23 15.72
C ALA A 103 -3.69 1.71 16.88
N ASP A 104 -3.76 3.04 17.05
CA ASP A 104 -4.47 3.73 18.11
C ASP A 104 -5.97 3.95 17.82
N GLY A 105 -6.47 3.34 16.74
CA GLY A 105 -7.87 3.43 16.30
C GLY A 105 -8.19 4.64 15.42
N ASN A 106 -7.24 5.57 15.22
CA ASN A 106 -7.46 6.76 14.38
C ASN A 106 -7.15 6.52 12.89
N ASN A 107 -6.45 5.44 12.57
CA ASN A 107 -5.99 5.13 11.21
C ASN A 107 -6.68 3.84 10.70
N ASN A 108 -8.00 3.91 10.48
CA ASN A 108 -8.75 2.80 9.88
C ASN A 108 -8.62 2.83 8.34
N ASP A 109 -9.05 1.75 7.69
CA ASP A 109 -8.93 1.57 6.24
C ASP A 109 -9.60 2.69 5.46
N GLU A 110 -10.80 3.11 5.90
CA GLU A 110 -11.54 4.23 5.31
C GLU A 110 -10.76 5.54 5.36
N TRP A 111 -10.25 5.91 6.53
CA TRP A 111 -9.52 7.15 6.71
C TRP A 111 -8.24 7.15 5.87
N ILE A 112 -7.47 6.05 5.88
CA ILE A 112 -6.22 5.96 5.12
C ILE A 112 -6.51 6.04 3.62
N TYR A 113 -7.52 5.31 3.12
CA TYR A 113 -7.91 5.35 1.72
C TYR A 113 -8.38 6.74 1.28
N ASN A 114 -9.20 7.40 2.09
CA ASN A 114 -9.70 8.74 1.77
C ASN A 114 -8.54 9.76 1.74
N GLN A 115 -7.62 9.70 2.71
CA GLN A 115 -6.44 10.58 2.71
C GLN A 115 -5.56 10.38 1.48
N GLU A 116 -5.39 9.13 1.05
CA GLU A 116 -4.68 8.88 -0.19
C GLU A 116 -5.47 9.42 -1.38
N THR A 117 -6.67 8.91 -1.63
CA THR A 117 -7.28 9.04 -2.96
C THR A 117 -7.90 10.41 -3.23
N ILE A 118 -8.29 11.14 -2.19
CA ILE A 118 -8.89 12.49 -2.33
C ILE A 118 -7.81 13.55 -2.62
N THR A 119 -6.56 13.31 -2.22
CA THR A 119 -5.48 14.28 -2.47
C THR A 119 -5.02 14.22 -3.93
N THR A 120 -4.95 15.38 -4.58
CA THR A 120 -4.62 15.49 -6.00
C THR A 120 -3.21 14.97 -6.33
N ASP A 121 -2.29 15.01 -5.36
CA ASP A 121 -0.90 14.58 -5.50
C ASP A 121 -0.62 13.13 -5.07
N SER A 122 -1.66 12.33 -4.85
CA SER A 122 -1.50 10.95 -4.38
C SER A 122 -0.80 10.07 -5.41
N GLU A 123 0.00 9.12 -4.93
CA GLU A 123 0.68 8.15 -5.80
C GLU A 123 -0.31 7.28 -6.58
N THR A 124 -1.47 6.97 -6.00
CA THR A 124 -2.57 6.28 -6.70
C THR A 124 -3.08 7.10 -7.88
N ASN A 125 -3.32 8.41 -7.69
CA ASN A 125 -3.82 9.28 -8.76
C ASN A 125 -2.78 9.52 -9.88
N LYS A 126 -1.49 9.31 -9.60
CA LYS A 126 -0.42 9.38 -10.62
C LYS A 126 -0.40 8.18 -11.57
N ILE A 127 -0.91 7.03 -11.12
CA ILE A 127 -0.86 5.77 -11.88
C ILE A 127 -2.22 5.43 -12.47
N PHE A 128 -3.30 5.65 -11.71
CA PHE A 128 -4.64 5.18 -12.03
C PHE A 128 -5.59 6.33 -12.35
N ASP A 129 -6.51 6.07 -13.26
CA ASP A 129 -7.54 7.02 -13.70
C ASP A 129 -8.85 6.70 -12.98
N SER A 130 -9.29 7.58 -12.07
CA SER A 130 -10.51 7.36 -11.27
C SER A 130 -11.80 7.31 -12.09
N ALA A 131 -11.81 7.83 -13.31
CA ALA A 131 -12.98 7.76 -14.20
C ALA A 131 -13.07 6.42 -14.95
N LEU A 132 -11.96 5.69 -15.07
CA LEU A 132 -11.87 4.47 -15.89
C LEU A 132 -11.56 3.22 -15.10
N ASP A 133 -10.78 3.35 -14.03
CA ASP A 133 -10.19 2.25 -13.30
C ASP A 133 -10.98 1.92 -12.04
N ILE A 134 -11.11 0.62 -11.78
CA ILE A 134 -11.70 0.07 -10.57
C ILE A 134 -10.61 -0.33 -9.59
N ILE A 135 -10.81 0.00 -8.33
CA ILE A 135 -10.02 -0.47 -7.22
C ILE A 135 -10.74 -1.65 -6.58
N VAL A 136 -10.04 -2.78 -6.44
CA VAL A 136 -10.54 -3.94 -5.69
C VAL A 136 -9.95 -3.89 -4.29
N ALA A 137 -10.80 -3.98 -3.29
CA ALA A 137 -10.41 -3.83 -1.89
C ALA A 137 -11.09 -4.91 -1.05
N ASP A 138 -10.62 -5.13 0.17
CA ASP A 138 -11.33 -5.99 1.12
C ASP A 138 -12.61 -5.31 1.67
N ARG A 139 -13.38 -6.04 2.48
CA ARG A 139 -14.65 -5.52 3.04
C ARG A 139 -14.46 -4.35 4.02
N GLY A 140 -13.26 -4.11 4.54
CA GLY A 140 -12.96 -2.98 5.42
C GLY A 140 -13.12 -1.62 4.73
N TYR A 141 -13.10 -1.60 3.40
CA TYR A 141 -13.21 -0.39 2.57
C TYR A 141 -14.63 -0.10 2.06
N SER A 142 -15.64 -0.86 2.49
CA SER A 142 -16.99 -0.75 1.93
C SER A 142 -17.69 0.60 2.16
N ILE A 143 -17.20 1.41 3.10
CA ILE A 143 -17.73 2.73 3.45
C ILE A 143 -16.87 3.91 2.94
N CYS A 144 -15.80 3.61 2.20
CA CYS A 144 -14.93 4.62 1.60
C CYS A 144 -15.67 5.52 0.60
N ILE A 145 -15.30 6.80 0.56
CA ILE A 145 -15.97 7.84 -0.25
C ILE A 145 -15.04 8.48 -1.30
N GLY A 146 -13.86 7.91 -1.51
CA GLY A 146 -12.88 8.41 -2.49
C GLY A 146 -13.38 8.37 -3.94
N PRO A 147 -12.65 9.01 -4.88
CA PRO A 147 -13.09 9.21 -6.25
C PRO A 147 -13.16 7.93 -7.10
N PHE A 148 -12.51 6.84 -6.68
CA PHE A 148 -12.55 5.58 -7.42
C PHE A 148 -13.77 4.75 -7.05
N THR A 149 -14.27 4.01 -8.04
CA THR A 149 -15.22 2.93 -7.78
C THR A 149 -14.49 1.79 -7.08
N LEU A 150 -15.00 1.41 -5.90
CA LEU A 150 -14.49 0.28 -5.12
C LEU A 150 -15.35 -0.95 -5.33
N VAL A 151 -14.70 -2.08 -5.57
CA VAL A 151 -15.33 -3.40 -5.57
C VAL A 151 -14.76 -4.20 -4.40
N THR A 152 -15.64 -4.68 -3.53
CA THR A 152 -15.31 -5.53 -2.39
C THR A 152 -15.93 -6.91 -2.59
N PRO A 153 -15.21 -8.02 -2.33
CA PRO A 153 -15.74 -9.38 -2.40
C PRO A 153 -16.89 -9.66 -1.43
#